data_AF-A0A7S2WHM3-F1
#
_entry.id   AF-A0A7S2WHM3-F1
#
_cell.length_a   1.000
_cell.length_b   1.000
_cell.length_c   1.000
_cell.angle_alpha   90.00
_cell.angle_beta   90.00
_cell.angle_gamma   90.00
#
_symmetry.space_group_name_H-M   'P 1'
#
loop_
_entity.id
_entity.type
_entity.pdbx_description
1 polymer ?
#
loop_
_entity_poly.entity_id
_entity_poly.type
_entity_poly.pdbx_seq_one_letter_code
_entity_poly.pdbx_strand_id
1 'polypeptide(L)'
;MKRHSHNGDFLCRALYSAMLVLRPKGGSEGCLFKGDEMSSLRIEAVLAEGVSSVLDSMRLHLDNPQLQYMGCWSLVNMALEPTHKTALLSAGVIDVISDAMDRHVDEPKVQFRALFALINLVTVSGVIQAKSAEGLIRRVMVATGRYITYPDVAGRGCMVLYNMSLDRGNHVLLKAIKAPALICRAAELHSEDHLLKFVATSTACRLA
;
A
#
# COMPACT_ATOMS: atom_id res chain seq x y z
N MET A 1 -18.95 -10.63 29.54
CA MET A 1 -18.94 -9.14 29.47
C MET A 1 -18.04 -8.69 28.34
N LYS A 2 -18.60 -7.92 27.41
CA LYS A 2 -18.04 -7.46 26.13
C LYS A 2 -17.02 -6.30 26.31
N ARG A 3 -15.78 -6.58 26.75
CA ARG A 3 -14.72 -5.54 26.77
C ARG A 3 -13.92 -5.44 25.46
N HIS A 4 -13.91 -6.47 24.61
CA HIS A 4 -13.09 -6.47 23.40
C HIS A 4 -13.69 -5.68 22.20
N SER A 5 -15.02 -5.58 22.07
CA SER A 5 -15.61 -4.88 20.90
C SER A 5 -15.47 -3.35 20.99
N HIS A 6 -15.49 -2.78 22.20
CA HIS A 6 -15.35 -1.32 22.38
C HIS A 6 -13.93 -0.81 22.07
N ASN A 7 -12.91 -1.67 22.22
CA ASN A 7 -11.52 -1.26 21.96
C ASN A 7 -11.26 -1.11 20.45
N GLY A 8 -11.77 -2.04 19.64
CA GLY A 8 -11.62 -2.00 18.18
C GLY A 8 -12.31 -0.79 17.54
N ASP A 9 -13.55 -0.49 17.95
CA ASP A 9 -14.28 0.68 17.42
C ASP A 9 -13.62 2.01 17.80
N PHE A 10 -13.08 2.10 19.02
CA PHE A 10 -12.33 3.28 19.46
C PHE A 10 -11.05 3.46 18.64
N LEU A 11 -10.28 2.39 18.42
CA LEU A 11 -9.07 2.42 17.61
C LEU A 11 -9.38 2.77 16.14
N CYS A 12 -10.45 2.23 15.56
CA CYS A 12 -10.90 2.61 14.22
C CYS A 12 -11.19 4.12 14.12
N ARG A 13 -11.85 4.70 15.13
CA ARG A 13 -12.11 6.15 15.18
C ARG A 13 -10.82 6.95 15.33
N ALA A 14 -9.90 6.50 16.17
CA ALA A 14 -8.60 7.16 16.35
C ALA A 14 -7.76 7.14 15.05
N LEU A 15 -7.71 5.99 14.36
CA LEU A 15 -7.06 5.85 13.06
C LEU A 15 -7.72 6.74 12.00
N TYR A 16 -9.05 6.85 12.02
CA TYR A 16 -9.79 7.73 11.12
C TYR A 16 -9.48 9.21 11.38
N SER A 17 -9.43 9.63 12.65
CA SER A 17 -9.00 10.99 13.01
C SER A 17 -7.56 11.26 12.56
N ALA A 18 -6.63 10.33 12.78
CA ALA A 18 -5.26 10.45 12.31
C ALA A 18 -5.20 10.56 10.77
N MET A 19 -5.98 9.74 10.05
CA MET A 19 -6.07 9.79 8.59
C MET A 19 -6.54 11.17 8.12
N LEU A 20 -7.61 11.71 8.71
CA LEU A 20 -8.16 13.02 8.35
C LEU A 20 -7.15 14.15 8.56
N VAL A 21 -6.43 14.11 9.69
CA VAL A 21 -5.42 15.10 10.03
C VAL A 21 -4.23 15.06 9.07
N LEU A 22 -3.82 13.87 8.64
CA LEU A 22 -2.70 13.66 7.72
C LEU A 22 -3.09 13.87 6.25
N ARG A 23 -4.37 14.11 5.95
CA ARG A 23 -4.84 14.27 4.57
C ARG A 23 -4.36 15.62 4.02
N PRO A 24 -3.69 15.63 2.85
CA PRO A 24 -3.33 16.87 2.17
C PRO A 24 -4.56 17.72 1.83
N LYS A 25 -4.46 19.04 1.99
CA LYS A 25 -5.52 19.96 1.57
C LYS A 25 -5.73 19.86 0.05
N GLY A 26 -6.99 19.73 -0.38
CA GLY A 26 -7.38 19.75 -1.80
C GLY A 26 -7.34 18.39 -2.53
N GLY A 27 -6.94 17.29 -1.88
CA GLY A 27 -6.86 15.99 -2.55
C GLY A 27 -8.15 15.17 -2.51
N SER A 28 -8.59 14.64 -3.66
CA SER A 28 -9.57 13.53 -3.74
C SER A 28 -8.91 12.19 -3.44
N GLU A 29 -9.65 11.26 -2.81
CA GLU A 29 -9.13 9.93 -2.48
C GLU A 29 -8.77 9.17 -3.76
N GLY A 30 -7.57 8.59 -3.81
CA GLY A 30 -7.13 7.75 -4.93
C GLY A 30 -6.33 8.46 -6.03
N CYS A 31 -6.11 9.77 -5.94
CA CYS A 31 -5.22 10.49 -6.85
C CYS A 31 -3.74 10.22 -6.51
N LEU A 32 -2.94 9.89 -7.54
CA LEU A 32 -1.48 9.86 -7.47
C LEU A 32 -0.97 11.29 -7.66
N PHE A 33 -0.58 11.97 -6.58
CA PHE A 33 -0.07 13.33 -6.67
C PHE A 33 1.39 13.33 -7.15
N LYS A 34 1.68 14.09 -8.21
CA LYS A 34 3.04 14.43 -8.65
C LYS A 34 3.22 15.94 -8.45
N GLY A 35 4.03 16.36 -7.48
CA GLY A 35 4.43 17.77 -7.36
C GLY A 35 4.56 18.28 -5.92
N ASP A 36 5.23 19.44 -5.80
CA ASP A 36 5.64 20.14 -4.57
C ASP A 36 4.51 20.99 -3.93
N GLU A 37 3.31 21.01 -4.50
CA GLU A 37 2.18 21.77 -3.95
C GLU A 37 1.39 20.93 -2.95
N MET A 38 2.01 20.71 -1.80
CA MET A 38 1.37 20.03 -0.67
C MET A 38 1.70 20.76 0.63
N SER A 39 0.78 21.61 1.09
CA SER A 39 0.80 22.04 2.49
C SER A 39 0.14 20.95 3.33
N SER A 40 0.93 19.94 3.69
CA SER A 40 0.59 19.06 4.82
C SER A 40 0.46 19.95 6.06
N LEU A 41 -0.61 19.78 6.84
CA LEU A 41 -0.63 20.29 8.21
C LEU A 41 0.53 19.60 8.92
N ARG A 42 1.64 20.33 9.11
CA ARG A 42 2.83 19.87 9.82
C ARG A 42 2.47 19.72 11.29
N ILE A 43 1.77 18.65 11.63
CA ILE A 43 1.62 18.25 13.01
C ILE A 43 2.90 17.49 13.37
N GLU A 44 3.91 18.26 13.79
CA GLU A 44 5.18 17.75 14.32
C GLU A 44 4.99 16.81 15.53
N ALA A 45 3.79 16.80 16.13
CA ALA A 45 3.40 15.92 17.22
C ALA A 45 3.06 14.47 16.80
N VAL A 46 3.05 14.13 15.49
CA VAL A 46 3.02 12.72 15.04
C VAL A 46 4.44 12.17 15.07
N LEU A 47 5.02 12.17 16.28
CA LEU A 47 6.31 11.60 16.63
C LEU A 47 6.32 10.08 16.32
N ALA A 48 7.49 9.45 16.38
CA ALA A 48 7.66 8.00 16.23
C ALA A 48 6.65 7.15 17.04
N GLU A 49 6.10 7.70 18.13
CA GLU A 49 5.01 7.13 18.93
C GLU A 49 3.72 6.92 18.12
N GLY A 50 3.35 7.86 17.23
CA GLY A 50 2.17 7.75 16.36
C GLY A 50 2.31 6.63 15.33
N VAL A 51 3.49 6.54 14.69
CA VAL A 51 3.82 5.42 13.78
C VAL A 51 3.74 4.09 14.52
N SER A 52 4.41 3.99 15.68
CA SER A 52 4.42 2.76 16.48
C SER A 52 3.01 2.37 16.92
N SER A 53 2.21 3.33 17.38
CA SER A 53 0.82 3.10 17.81
C SER A 53 -0.06 2.54 16.70
N VAL A 54 0.08 3.04 15.46
CA VAL A 54 -0.68 2.51 14.31
C VAL A 54 -0.26 1.08 14.02
N LEU A 55 1.06 0.83 13.91
CA LEU A 55 1.58 -0.50 13.58
C LEU A 55 1.24 -1.53 14.67
N ASP A 56 1.37 -1.16 15.94
CA ASP A 56 1.05 -2.05 17.07
C ASP A 56 -0.45 -2.32 17.16
N SER A 57 -1.29 -1.33 16.89
CA SER A 57 -2.74 -1.53 16.79
C SER A 57 -3.10 -2.53 15.68
N MET A 58 -2.46 -2.39 14.51
CA MET A 58 -2.65 -3.33 13.40
C MET A 58 -2.18 -4.75 13.76
N ARG A 59 -1.02 -4.89 14.40
CA ARG A 59 -0.50 -6.18 14.87
C ARG A 59 -1.44 -6.85 15.88
N LEU A 60 -1.87 -6.09 16.89
CA LEU A 60 -2.73 -6.59 17.97
C LEU A 60 -4.12 -6.99 17.47
N HIS A 61 -4.63 -6.29 16.47
CA HIS A 61 -5.97 -6.51 15.92
C HIS A 61 -5.92 -7.06 14.49
N LEU A 62 -5.00 -7.99 14.24
CA LEU A 62 -4.78 -8.58 12.92
C LEU A 62 -6.06 -9.18 12.33
N ASP A 63 -6.92 -9.81 13.14
CA ASP A 63 -8.16 -10.44 12.66
C ASP A 63 -9.33 -9.46 12.44
N ASN A 64 -9.17 -8.16 12.69
CA ASN A 64 -10.23 -7.16 12.47
C ASN A 64 -10.08 -6.47 11.10
N PRO A 65 -10.87 -6.81 10.07
CA PRO A 65 -10.72 -6.28 8.72
C PRO A 65 -10.93 -4.76 8.65
N GLN A 66 -11.85 -4.22 9.45
CA GLN A 66 -12.13 -2.79 9.48
C GLN A 66 -10.95 -2.01 10.07
N LEU A 67 -10.31 -2.55 11.11
CA LEU A 67 -9.12 -1.94 11.70
C LEU A 67 -7.93 -2.03 10.75
N GLN A 68 -7.72 -3.17 10.08
CA GLN A 68 -6.68 -3.28 9.06
C GLN A 68 -6.90 -2.31 7.89
N TYR A 69 -8.13 -2.19 7.40
CA TYR A 69 -8.51 -1.20 6.40
C TYR A 69 -8.14 0.23 6.84
N MET A 70 -8.54 0.62 8.05
CA MET A 70 -8.25 1.96 8.58
C MET A 70 -6.76 2.18 8.81
N GLY A 71 -6.06 1.17 9.34
CA GLY A 71 -4.62 1.21 9.56
C GLY A 71 -3.85 1.40 8.26
N CYS A 72 -4.10 0.55 7.25
CA CYS A 72 -3.53 0.72 5.92
C CYS A 72 -3.85 2.08 5.31
N TRP A 73 -5.06 2.62 5.55
CA TRP A 73 -5.41 3.95 5.07
C TRP A 73 -4.60 5.06 5.77
N SER A 74 -4.45 5.01 7.09
CA SER A 74 -3.58 5.95 7.81
C SER A 74 -2.14 5.89 7.27
N LEU A 75 -1.64 4.69 6.96
CA LEU A 75 -0.30 4.49 6.38
C LEU A 75 -0.12 5.13 5.00
N VAL A 76 -1.17 5.21 4.16
CA VAL A 76 -1.12 5.91 2.86
C VAL A 76 -0.66 7.35 3.05
N ASN A 77 -1.29 8.06 3.99
CA ASN A 77 -1.02 9.48 4.23
C ASN A 77 0.30 9.67 4.98
N MET A 78 0.59 8.82 5.98
CA MET A 78 1.87 8.88 6.70
C MET A 78 3.07 8.71 5.75
N ALA A 79 2.96 7.84 4.75
CA ALA A 79 4.05 7.58 3.80
C ALA A 79 4.30 8.74 2.81
N LEU A 80 3.47 9.79 2.78
CA LEU A 80 3.71 10.97 1.94
C LEU A 80 4.84 11.85 2.47
N GLU A 81 5.04 11.89 3.79
CA GLU A 81 6.09 12.69 4.42
C GLU A 81 7.41 11.88 4.53
N PRO A 82 8.54 12.37 4.00
CA PRO A 82 9.81 11.62 4.00
C PRO A 82 10.31 11.16 5.37
N THR A 83 10.12 11.96 6.42
CA THR A 83 10.53 11.62 7.80
C THR A 83 9.69 10.47 8.35
N HIS A 84 8.36 10.53 8.19
CA HIS A 84 7.45 9.46 8.56
C HIS A 84 7.71 8.19 7.76
N LYS A 85 7.97 8.30 6.45
CA LYS A 85 8.32 7.15 5.61
C LYS A 85 9.53 6.40 6.14
N THR A 86 10.58 7.13 6.54
CA THR A 86 11.79 6.53 7.13
C THR A 86 11.49 5.81 8.45
N ALA A 87 10.70 6.43 9.32
CA ALA A 87 10.27 5.82 10.58
C ALA A 87 9.41 4.56 10.36
N LEU A 88 8.48 4.60 9.41
CA LEU A 88 7.64 3.47 9.02
C LEU A 88 8.47 2.28 8.54
N LEU A 89 9.41 2.52 7.63
CA LEU A 89 10.29 1.47 7.11
C LEU A 89 11.16 0.88 8.22
N SER A 90 11.71 1.73 9.10
CA SER A 90 12.51 1.28 10.25
C SER A 90 11.70 0.47 11.25
N ALA A 91 10.39 0.73 11.36
CA ALA A 91 9.47 0.02 12.25
C ALA A 91 8.85 -1.24 11.63
N GLY A 92 9.26 -1.64 10.42
CA GLY A 92 8.79 -2.86 9.77
C GLY A 92 7.38 -2.76 9.16
N VAL A 93 6.98 -1.58 8.67
CA VAL A 93 5.65 -1.37 8.06
C VAL A 93 5.31 -2.37 6.94
N ILE A 94 6.31 -2.81 6.17
CA ILE A 94 6.10 -3.73 5.04
C ILE A 94 5.57 -5.08 5.52
N ASP A 95 6.09 -5.57 6.65
CA ASP A 95 5.64 -6.83 7.24
C ASP A 95 4.22 -6.68 7.81
N VAL A 96 3.92 -5.56 8.47
CA VAL A 96 2.57 -5.27 9.00
C VAL A 96 1.53 -5.18 7.87
N ILE A 97 1.85 -4.52 6.75
CA ILE A 97 0.96 -4.48 5.59
C ILE A 97 0.82 -5.89 4.97
N SER A 98 1.91 -6.65 4.89
CA SER A 98 1.90 -8.01 4.34
C SER A 98 1.02 -8.95 5.17
N ASP A 99 1.11 -8.88 6.50
CA ASP A 99 0.27 -9.65 7.42
C ASP A 99 -1.21 -9.29 7.26
N ALA A 100 -1.54 -8.00 7.13
CA ALA A 100 -2.89 -7.54 6.87
C ALA A 100 -3.44 -8.07 5.54
N MET A 101 -2.62 -8.05 4.48
CA MET A 101 -3.00 -8.58 3.16
C MET A 101 -3.22 -10.10 3.20
N ASP A 102 -2.35 -10.84 3.89
CA ASP A 102 -2.45 -12.29 4.02
C ASP A 102 -3.69 -12.69 4.83
N ARG A 103 -3.93 -12.00 5.96
CA ARG A 103 -5.07 -12.28 6.84
C ARG A 103 -6.40 -11.98 6.17
N HIS A 104 -6.47 -10.90 5.39
CA HIS A 104 -7.70 -10.39 4.78
C HIS A 104 -7.65 -10.47 3.27
N VAL A 105 -7.20 -11.61 2.74
CA VAL A 105 -7.13 -11.88 1.29
C VAL A 105 -8.50 -11.74 0.61
N ASP A 106 -9.58 -11.99 1.34
CA ASP A 106 -10.97 -11.93 0.87
C ASP A 106 -11.65 -10.56 1.06
N GLU A 107 -10.93 -9.57 1.56
CA GLU A 107 -11.45 -8.22 1.80
C GLU A 107 -10.88 -7.20 0.79
N PRO A 108 -11.59 -6.89 -0.32
CA PRO A 108 -11.08 -6.02 -1.37
C PRO A 108 -10.72 -4.62 -0.86
N LYS A 109 -11.41 -4.12 0.17
CA LYS A 109 -11.12 -2.83 0.78
C LYS A 109 -9.77 -2.82 1.50
N VAL A 110 -9.43 -3.90 2.20
CA VAL A 110 -8.12 -4.04 2.87
C VAL A 110 -7.03 -4.11 1.81
N GLN A 111 -7.20 -4.96 0.78
CA GLN A 111 -6.25 -5.08 -0.33
C GLN A 111 -6.02 -3.74 -1.03
N PHE A 112 -7.09 -3.01 -1.32
CA PHE A 112 -7.02 -1.67 -1.93
C PHE A 112 -6.15 -0.71 -1.11
N ARG A 113 -6.41 -0.56 0.19
CA ARG A 113 -5.65 0.38 1.04
C ARG A 113 -4.21 -0.08 1.26
N ALA A 114 -4.00 -1.39 1.43
CA ALA A 114 -2.67 -1.97 1.57
C ALA A 114 -1.82 -1.70 0.33
N LEU A 115 -2.32 -2.01 -0.86
CA LEU A 115 -1.64 -1.73 -2.13
C LEU A 115 -1.40 -0.23 -2.31
N PHE A 116 -2.36 0.62 -1.93
CA PHE A 116 -2.16 2.07 -2.04
C PHE A 116 -1.04 2.56 -1.11
N ALA A 117 -0.97 2.06 0.13
CA ALA A 117 0.12 2.41 1.04
C ALA A 117 1.47 1.95 0.48
N LEU A 118 1.51 0.74 -0.11
CA LEU A 118 2.72 0.19 -0.72
C LEU A 118 3.24 1.05 -1.87
N ILE A 119 2.39 1.63 -2.73
CA ILE A 119 2.83 2.53 -3.82
C ILE A 119 3.75 3.64 -3.29
N ASN A 120 3.41 4.20 -2.12
CA ASN A 120 4.18 5.29 -1.51
C ASN A 120 5.43 4.80 -0.77
N LEU A 121 5.44 3.55 -0.31
CA LEU A 121 6.53 2.95 0.49
C LEU A 121 7.59 2.26 -0.38
N VAL A 122 7.19 1.64 -1.48
CA VAL A 122 8.08 0.92 -2.40
C VAL A 122 8.63 1.85 -3.49
N THR A 123 9.41 2.84 -3.10
CA THR A 123 10.09 3.73 -4.06
C THR A 123 11.51 3.26 -4.36
N VAL A 124 12.08 3.68 -5.50
CA VAL A 124 13.42 3.28 -6.01
C VAL A 124 14.56 3.45 -5.00
N SER A 125 14.40 4.35 -4.02
CA SER A 125 15.38 4.64 -2.96
C SER A 125 15.12 3.94 -1.62
N GLY A 126 14.04 3.17 -1.49
CA GLY A 126 13.67 2.50 -0.24
C GLY A 126 14.51 1.23 -0.02
N VAL A 127 15.28 1.18 1.06
CA VAL A 127 16.03 -0.02 1.47
C VAL A 127 15.04 -1.05 2.03
N ILE A 128 14.37 -1.78 1.17
CA ILE A 128 13.63 -3.00 1.56
C ILE A 128 14.61 -4.15 1.48
N GLN A 129 14.69 -4.98 2.52
CA GLN A 129 15.52 -6.18 2.48
C GLN A 129 15.06 -7.10 1.34
N ALA A 130 15.98 -7.70 0.60
CA ALA A 130 15.67 -8.52 -0.58
C ALA A 130 14.63 -9.63 -0.30
N LYS A 131 14.70 -10.28 0.87
CA LYS A 131 13.72 -11.30 1.29
C LYS A 131 12.32 -10.71 1.48
N SER A 132 12.22 -9.54 2.12
CA SER A 132 10.95 -8.82 2.28
C SER A 132 10.40 -8.39 0.92
N ALA A 133 11.26 -7.98 -0.02
CA ALA A 133 10.87 -7.63 -1.38
C ALA A 133 10.27 -8.82 -2.15
N GLU A 134 10.89 -10.02 -2.10
CA GLU A 134 10.33 -11.22 -2.73
C GLU A 134 8.96 -11.58 -2.15
N GLY A 135 8.87 -11.65 -0.82
CA GLY A 135 7.62 -11.97 -0.13
C GLY A 135 6.50 -10.97 -0.46
N LEU A 136 6.83 -9.69 -0.53
CA LEU A 136 5.90 -8.63 -0.90
C LEU A 136 5.43 -8.75 -2.34
N ILE A 137 6.34 -8.95 -3.30
CA ILE A 137 6.02 -9.10 -4.72
C ILE A 137 5.00 -10.22 -4.93
N ARG A 138 5.19 -11.38 -4.28
CA ARG A 138 4.27 -12.51 -4.38
C ARG A 138 2.87 -12.18 -3.84
N ARG A 139 2.78 -11.46 -2.72
CA ARG A 139 1.49 -11.03 -2.14
C ARG A 139 0.76 -10.05 -3.04
N VAL A 140 1.49 -9.09 -3.61
CA VAL A 140 0.93 -8.13 -4.57
C VAL A 140 0.39 -8.86 -5.80
N MET A 141 1.12 -9.87 -6.33
CA MET A 141 0.63 -10.69 -7.43
C MET A 141 -0.69 -11.41 -7.10
N VAL A 142 -0.79 -12.02 -5.91
CA VAL A 142 -1.99 -12.71 -5.44
C VAL A 142 -3.17 -11.75 -5.32
N ALA A 143 -2.98 -10.62 -4.62
CA ALA A 143 -4.03 -9.62 -4.41
C ALA A 143 -4.54 -9.03 -5.74
N THR A 144 -3.61 -8.64 -6.62
CA THR A 144 -3.91 -8.07 -7.94
C THR A 144 -4.63 -9.08 -8.83
N GLY A 145 -4.19 -10.34 -8.84
CA GLY A 145 -4.84 -11.40 -9.61
C GLY A 145 -6.23 -11.75 -9.10
N ARG A 146 -6.42 -11.81 -7.77
CA ARG A 146 -7.72 -12.11 -7.16
C ARG A 146 -8.77 -11.06 -7.48
N TYR A 147 -8.39 -9.78 -7.45
CA TYR A 147 -9.28 -8.65 -7.70
C TYR A 147 -8.97 -7.96 -9.03
N ILE A 148 -8.54 -8.72 -10.04
CA ILE A 148 -8.13 -8.16 -11.33
C ILE A 148 -9.29 -7.46 -12.05
N THR A 149 -10.54 -7.83 -11.76
CA THR A 149 -11.75 -7.20 -12.30
C THR A 149 -12.18 -5.95 -11.52
N TYR A 150 -11.51 -5.62 -10.41
CA TYR A 150 -11.78 -4.43 -9.60
C TYR A 150 -10.76 -3.37 -10.02
N PRO A 151 -11.15 -2.33 -10.82
CA PRO A 151 -10.20 -1.40 -11.44
C PRO A 151 -9.26 -0.77 -10.41
N ASP A 152 -9.83 -0.40 -9.27
CA ASP A 152 -9.13 0.24 -8.17
C ASP A 152 -8.02 -0.62 -7.56
N VAL A 153 -8.26 -1.92 -7.36
CA VAL A 153 -7.28 -2.85 -6.78
C VAL A 153 -6.26 -3.24 -7.85
N ALA A 154 -6.73 -3.56 -9.06
CA ALA A 154 -5.90 -3.96 -10.18
C ALA A 154 -4.88 -2.88 -10.55
N GLY A 155 -5.32 -1.63 -10.70
CA GLY A 155 -4.45 -0.50 -11.04
C GLY A 155 -3.36 -0.25 -9.99
N ARG A 156 -3.71 -0.31 -8.70
CA ARG A 156 -2.76 -0.11 -7.60
C ARG A 156 -1.77 -1.24 -7.48
N GLY A 157 -2.24 -2.48 -7.58
CA GLY A 157 -1.38 -3.66 -7.59
C GLY A 157 -0.37 -3.64 -8.73
N CYS A 158 -0.82 -3.29 -9.93
CA CYS A 158 0.06 -3.10 -11.08
C CYS A 158 1.06 -1.96 -10.87
N MET A 159 0.66 -0.86 -10.22
CA MET A 159 1.58 0.24 -9.90
C MET A 159 2.66 -0.17 -8.90
N VAL A 160 2.32 -0.98 -7.88
CA VAL A 160 3.32 -1.52 -6.95
C VAL A 160 4.33 -2.39 -7.70
N LEU A 161 3.87 -3.30 -8.57
CA LEU A 161 4.75 -4.15 -9.38
C LEU A 161 5.62 -3.34 -10.34
N TYR A 162 5.06 -2.29 -10.95
CA TYR A 162 5.81 -1.34 -11.77
C TYR A 162 6.93 -0.68 -10.97
N ASN A 163 6.64 -0.15 -9.78
CA ASN A 163 7.64 0.48 -8.92
C ASN A 163 8.73 -0.52 -8.52
N MET A 164 8.36 -1.75 -8.13
CA MET A 164 9.33 -2.81 -7.80
C MET A 164 10.20 -3.20 -9.00
N SER A 165 9.70 -3.09 -10.22
CA SER A 165 10.47 -3.35 -11.45
C SER A 165 11.53 -2.29 -11.74
N LEU A 166 11.51 -1.13 -11.08
CA LEU A 166 12.54 -0.11 -11.26
C LEU A 166 13.88 -0.56 -10.66
N ASP A 167 13.85 -1.46 -9.67
CA ASP A 167 15.04 -2.12 -9.15
C ASP A 167 15.36 -3.39 -9.97
N ARG A 168 16.58 -3.42 -10.53
CA ARG A 168 17.08 -4.56 -11.31
C ARG A 168 17.18 -5.85 -10.48
N GLY A 169 17.37 -5.74 -9.17
CA GLY A 169 17.39 -6.90 -8.27
C GLY A 169 16.10 -7.73 -8.30
N ASN A 170 14.96 -7.09 -8.60
CA ASN A 170 13.66 -7.75 -8.65
C ASN A 170 13.32 -8.36 -10.02
N HIS A 171 14.10 -8.07 -11.07
CA HIS A 171 13.75 -8.45 -12.46
C HIS A 171 13.62 -9.96 -12.65
N VAL A 172 14.56 -10.74 -12.11
CA VAL A 172 14.55 -12.20 -12.22
C VAL A 172 13.26 -12.77 -11.65
N LEU A 173 12.87 -12.33 -10.45
CA LEU A 173 11.65 -12.79 -9.79
C LEU A 173 10.39 -12.33 -10.54
N LEU A 174 10.32 -11.05 -10.91
CA LEU A 174 9.16 -10.48 -11.60
C LEU A 174 8.89 -11.18 -12.95
N LYS A 175 9.96 -11.53 -13.69
CA LYS A 175 9.87 -12.35 -14.91
C LYS A 175 9.38 -13.76 -14.57
N ALA A 176 10.00 -14.42 -13.60
CA ALA A 176 9.67 -15.81 -13.23
C ALA A 176 8.21 -16.00 -12.80
N ILE A 177 7.64 -15.04 -12.06
CA ILE A 177 6.24 -15.09 -11.60
C ILE A 177 5.25 -14.50 -12.61
N LYS A 178 5.71 -14.11 -13.81
CA LYS A 178 4.89 -13.55 -14.88
C LYS A 178 4.16 -12.25 -14.52
N ALA A 179 4.81 -11.36 -13.76
CA ALA A 179 4.26 -10.05 -13.45
C ALA A 179 3.86 -9.23 -14.70
N PRO A 180 4.64 -9.19 -15.80
CA PRO A 180 4.22 -8.51 -17.04
C PRO A 180 2.90 -9.04 -17.60
N ALA A 181 2.68 -10.36 -17.59
CA ALA A 181 1.46 -10.95 -18.12
C ALA A 181 0.23 -10.56 -17.29
N LEU A 182 0.37 -10.52 -15.96
CA LEU A 182 -0.71 -10.07 -15.06
C LEU A 182 -1.08 -8.60 -15.33
N ILE A 183 -0.06 -7.74 -15.47
CA ILE A 183 -0.26 -6.30 -15.71
C ILE A 183 -0.91 -6.06 -17.08
N CYS A 184 -0.44 -6.74 -18.13
CA CYS A 184 -1.07 -6.67 -19.45
C CYS A 184 -2.54 -7.12 -19.39
N ARG A 185 -2.82 -8.23 -18.69
CA ARG A 185 -4.19 -8.71 -18.51
C ARG A 185 -5.08 -7.69 -17.79
N ALA A 186 -4.56 -7.01 -16.78
CA ALA A 186 -5.29 -5.95 -16.10
C ALA A 186 -5.57 -4.76 -17.04
N ALA A 187 -4.60 -4.36 -17.86
CA ALA A 187 -4.76 -3.29 -18.86
C ALA A 187 -5.77 -3.63 -19.97
N GLU A 188 -5.88 -4.91 -20.35
CA GLU A 188 -6.91 -5.38 -21.28
C GLU A 188 -8.31 -5.31 -20.68
N LEU A 189 -8.46 -5.74 -19.42
CA LEU A 189 -9.75 -5.74 -18.72
C LEU A 189 -10.26 -4.32 -18.43
N HIS A 190 -9.34 -3.37 -18.21
CA HIS A 190 -9.65 -1.97 -17.92
C HIS A 190 -9.10 -1.06 -19.02
N SER A 191 -9.58 -1.24 -20.25
CA SER A 191 -9.06 -0.55 -21.44
C SER A 191 -9.11 0.99 -21.35
N GLU A 192 -10.03 1.55 -20.58
CA GLU A 192 -10.15 3.00 -20.43
C GLU A 192 -9.12 3.59 -19.45
N ASP A 193 -8.40 2.75 -18.69
CA ASP A 193 -7.34 3.20 -17.79
C ASP A 193 -6.02 3.40 -18.57
N HIS A 194 -5.79 4.63 -18.99
CA HIS A 194 -4.56 5.03 -19.69
C HIS A 194 -3.29 4.85 -18.84
N LEU A 195 -3.39 5.01 -17.52
CA LEU A 195 -2.25 4.83 -16.63
C LEU A 195 -1.86 3.35 -16.57
N LEU A 196 -2.84 2.46 -16.50
CA LEU A 196 -2.62 1.02 -16.50
C LEU A 196 -2.02 0.54 -17.82
N LYS A 197 -2.46 1.09 -18.96
CA LYS A 197 -1.83 0.86 -20.27
C LYS A 197 -0.36 1.29 -20.29
N PHE A 198 -0.04 2.47 -19.77
CA PHE A 198 1.35 2.95 -19.65
C PHE A 198 2.19 2.05 -18.73
N VAL A 199 1.63 1.62 -17.60
CA VAL A 199 2.29 0.71 -16.65
C VAL A 199 2.58 -0.64 -17.31
N ALA A 200 1.64 -1.19 -18.08
CA ALA A 200 1.81 -2.44 -18.80
C ALA A 200 2.94 -2.37 -19.83
N THR A 201 2.91 -1.37 -20.71
CA THR A 201 3.93 -1.21 -21.76
C THR A 201 5.32 -0.96 -21.18
N SER A 202 5.41 -0.09 -20.18
CA SER A 202 6.67 0.24 -19.52
C SER A 202 7.27 -0.96 -18.76
N THR A 203 6.44 -1.72 -18.04
CA THR A 203 6.89 -2.91 -17.31
C THR A 203 7.28 -4.02 -18.26
N ALA A 204 6.51 -4.26 -19.33
CA ALA A 204 6.82 -5.25 -20.34
C ALA A 204 8.14 -4.94 -21.06
N CYS A 205 8.37 -3.69 -21.47
CA CYS A 205 9.63 -3.26 -22.07
C CYS A 205 10.82 -3.44 -21.12
N ARG A 206 10.64 -3.10 -19.84
CA ARG A 206 11.70 -3.24 -18.82
C ARG A 206 12.04 -4.69 -18.48
N LEU A 207 11.05 -5.59 -18.56
CA LEU A 207 11.17 -7.00 -18.19
C LEU A 207 11.18 -7.95 -19.39
N ALA A 208 11.31 -7.44 -20.62
CA ALA A 208 11.70 -8.22 -21.78
C ALA A 208 13.09 -8.83 -21.54
#